data_AF-A0A930A6W3-F1
#
_entry.id   AF-A0A930A6W3-F1
#
_cell.length_a   1.000
_cell.length_b   1.000
_cell.length_c   1.000
_cell.angle_alpha   90.00
_cell.angle_beta   90.00
_cell.angle_gamma   90.00
#
_symmetry.space_group_name_H-M   'P 1'
#
loop_
_entity.id
_entity.type
_entity.pdbx_description
1 polymer ?
#
loop_
_entity_poly.entity_id
_entity_poly.type
_entity_poly.pdbx_seq_one_letter_code
_entity_poly.pdbx_strand_id
1 'polypeptide(L)'
;MNKVMRLVVLAIVVLGIGYGTYDFYQDCYGPDKGVVVQYVVQRGDTPIGISNKFASDRYDSGKVMRESLGYHGITECRVNDKIKVVTTLKRYEELKDIGENVTLVAE
;
A
#
# COMPACT_ATOMS: atom_id res chain seq x y z
N MET A 1 -42.13 -10.82 13.97
CA MET A 1 -40.67 -11.02 13.92
C MET A 1 -40.20 -11.54 15.27
N ASN A 2 -39.81 -12.81 15.37
CA ASN A 2 -39.44 -13.44 16.64
C ASN A 2 -38.16 -12.83 17.21
N LYS A 3 -38.03 -12.76 18.55
CA LYS A 3 -36.85 -12.19 19.26
C LYS A 3 -35.52 -12.72 18.72
N VAL A 4 -35.48 -14.02 18.40
CA VAL A 4 -34.31 -14.70 17.80
C VAL A 4 -33.98 -14.14 16.41
N MET A 5 -34.99 -13.91 15.57
CA MET A 5 -34.80 -13.38 14.22
C MET A 5 -34.30 -11.93 14.25
N ARG A 6 -34.74 -11.12 15.23
CA ARG A 6 -34.23 -9.77 15.46
C ARG A 6 -32.75 -9.77 15.85
N LEU A 7 -32.32 -10.67 16.72
CA LEU A 7 -30.92 -10.79 17.16
C LEU A 7 -29.99 -11.20 16.01
N VAL A 8 -30.41 -12.15 15.18
CA VAL A 8 -29.62 -12.60 14.02
C VAL A 8 -29.44 -11.47 13.01
N VAL A 9 -30.50 -10.73 12.70
CA VAL A 9 -30.41 -9.57 11.79
C VAL A 9 -29.49 -8.49 12.36
N LEU A 10 -29.56 -8.22 13.67
CA LEU A 10 -28.69 -7.24 14.31
C LEU A 10 -27.22 -7.65 14.29
N ALA A 11 -26.92 -8.94 14.51
CA ALA A 11 -25.56 -9.46 14.45
C ALA A 11 -24.98 -9.37 13.02
N ILE A 12 -25.78 -9.71 11.99
CA ILE A 12 -25.36 -9.61 10.59
C ILE A 12 -25.11 -8.14 10.20
N VAL A 13 -25.95 -7.21 10.66
CA VAL A 13 -25.78 -5.78 10.38
C VAL A 13 -24.55 -5.20 11.10
N VAL A 14 -24.32 -5.55 12.37
CA VAL A 14 -23.15 -5.09 13.12
C VAL A 14 -21.85 -5.65 12.54
N LEU A 15 -21.84 -6.92 12.16
CA LEU A 15 -20.68 -7.54 11.50
C LEU A 15 -20.48 -6.96 10.10
N GLY A 16 -21.53 -6.83 9.29
CA GLY A 16 -21.44 -6.30 7.93
C GLY A 16 -20.98 -4.84 7.87
N ILE A 17 -21.52 -3.98 8.74
CA ILE A 17 -21.08 -2.58 8.87
C ILE A 17 -19.67 -2.53 9.46
N GLY A 18 -19.38 -3.36 10.47
CA GLY A 18 -18.05 -3.46 11.07
C GLY A 18 -16.96 -3.81 10.06
N TYR A 19 -17.16 -4.84 9.24
CA TYR A 19 -16.21 -5.23 8.20
C TYR A 19 -16.04 -4.14 7.13
N GLY A 20 -17.15 -3.58 6.61
CA GLY A 20 -17.07 -2.55 5.57
C GLY A 20 -16.45 -1.24 6.04
N THR A 21 -16.71 -0.83 7.29
CA THR A 21 -16.10 0.37 7.88
C THR A 21 -14.65 0.14 8.29
N TYR A 22 -14.28 -1.08 8.68
CA TYR A 22 -12.91 -1.46 9.00
C TYR A 22 -12.00 -1.42 7.78
N ASP A 23 -12.41 -2.03 6.66
CA ASP A 23 -11.62 -2.01 5.41
C ASP A 23 -11.46 -0.59 4.88
N PHE A 24 -12.51 0.23 4.94
CA PHE A 24 -12.44 1.64 4.56
C PHE A 24 -11.53 2.46 5.48
N TYR A 25 -11.58 2.21 6.80
CA TYR A 25 -10.68 2.86 7.75
C TYR A 25 -9.23 2.46 7.49
N GLN A 26 -8.97 1.18 7.22
CA GLN A 26 -7.63 0.70 6.87
C GLN A 26 -7.11 1.35 5.59
N ASP A 27 -7.95 1.48 4.56
CA ASP A 27 -7.59 2.09 3.29
C ASP A 27 -7.32 3.62 3.40
N CYS A 28 -7.96 4.33 4.34
CA CYS A 28 -7.79 5.78 4.49
C CYS A 28 -6.81 6.19 5.60
N TYR A 29 -6.72 5.43 6.69
CA TYR A 29 -6.02 5.83 7.91
C TYR A 29 -5.16 4.73 8.54
N GLY A 30 -5.28 3.49 8.06
CA GLY A 30 -4.55 2.34 8.61
C GLY A 30 -3.22 2.04 7.90
N PRO A 31 -2.52 1.00 8.35
CA PRO A 31 -1.27 0.49 7.74
C PRO A 31 -1.36 0.23 6.23
N ASP A 32 -2.54 -0.08 5.71
CA ASP A 32 -2.73 -0.39 4.28
C ASP A 32 -3.05 0.84 3.42
N LYS A 33 -3.08 2.04 4.02
CA LYS A 33 -3.25 3.29 3.27
C LYS A 33 -2.11 3.46 2.26
N GLY A 34 -2.46 3.95 1.07
CA GLY A 34 -1.49 4.25 0.02
C GLY A 34 -0.62 5.44 0.41
N VAL A 35 0.68 5.35 0.17
CA VAL A 35 1.66 6.42 0.41
C VAL A 35 2.62 6.52 -0.76
N VAL A 36 3.26 7.69 -0.90
CA VAL A 36 4.33 7.90 -1.87
C VAL A 36 5.66 7.99 -1.14
N VAL A 37 6.60 7.13 -1.53
CA VAL A 37 7.96 7.11 -1.00
C VAL A 37 8.95 7.51 -2.08
N GLN A 38 10.04 8.15 -1.67
CA GLN A 38 11.21 8.37 -2.48
C GLN A 38 12.18 7.23 -2.26
N TYR A 39 12.63 6.61 -3.34
CA TYR A 39 13.60 5.52 -3.34
C TYR A 39 14.84 5.92 -4.15
N VAL A 40 16.03 5.56 -3.64
CA VAL A 40 17.27 5.68 -4.39
C VAL A 40 17.55 4.36 -5.10
N VAL A 41 17.53 4.39 -6.43
CA VAL A 41 17.75 3.21 -7.28
C VAL A 41 19.14 2.62 -7.02
N GLN A 42 19.19 1.32 -6.72
CA GLN A 42 20.41 0.60 -6.42
C GLN A 42 20.95 -0.15 -7.66
N ARG A 43 22.21 -0.57 -7.57
CA ARG A 43 22.83 -1.36 -8.63
C ARG A 43 22.15 -2.71 -8.74
N GLY A 44 21.67 -3.05 -9.94
CA GLY A 44 20.99 -4.32 -10.22
C GLY A 44 19.47 -4.24 -10.09
N ASP A 45 18.92 -3.10 -9.66
CA ASP A 45 17.49 -2.87 -9.72
C ASP A 45 16.99 -2.87 -11.16
N THR A 46 15.81 -3.45 -11.34
CA THR A 46 15.04 -3.37 -12.58
C THR A 46 13.69 -2.73 -12.27
N PRO A 47 13.02 -2.11 -13.26
CA PRO A 47 11.67 -1.58 -13.05
C PRO A 47 10.73 -2.60 -12.37
N ILE A 48 10.73 -3.84 -12.86
CA ILE A 48 9.94 -4.94 -12.30
C ILE A 48 10.42 -5.29 -10.88
N GLY A 49 11.72 -5.40 -10.66
CA GLY A 49 12.29 -5.68 -9.34
C GLY A 49 11.92 -4.63 -8.29
N ILE A 50 11.96 -3.34 -8.67
CA ILE A 50 11.51 -2.23 -7.82
C ILE A 50 10.02 -2.40 -7.53
N SER A 51 9.17 -2.60 -8.55
CA SER A 51 7.73 -2.77 -8.31
C SER A 51 7.39 -3.97 -7.39
N ASN A 52 8.14 -5.07 -7.49
CA ASN A 52 7.97 -6.22 -6.60
C ASN A 52 8.46 -5.91 -5.18
N LYS A 53 9.56 -5.16 -5.03
CA LYS A 53 10.08 -4.74 -3.72
C LYS A 53 9.05 -3.92 -2.94
N PHE A 54 8.35 -3.01 -3.63
CA PHE A 54 7.35 -2.11 -3.05
C PHE A 54 5.93 -2.69 -3.04
N ALA A 55 5.73 -3.91 -3.52
CA ALA A 55 4.44 -4.59 -3.45
C ALA A 55 4.09 -4.98 -2.00
N SER A 56 2.80 -5.06 -1.72
CA SER A 56 2.22 -5.48 -0.45
C SER A 56 0.97 -6.33 -0.70
N ASP A 57 0.38 -6.88 0.36
CA ASP A 57 -0.87 -7.66 0.27
C ASP A 57 -2.00 -6.86 -0.41
N ARG A 58 -1.97 -5.52 -0.30
CA ARG A 58 -2.97 -4.61 -0.88
C ARG A 58 -2.57 -4.09 -2.27
N TYR A 59 -1.27 -3.92 -2.52
CA TYR A 59 -0.74 -3.33 -3.73
C TYR A 59 0.15 -4.36 -4.43
N ASP A 60 -0.39 -5.04 -5.44
CA ASP A 60 0.42 -5.89 -6.30
C ASP A 60 1.44 -5.07 -7.11
N SER A 61 2.45 -5.73 -7.67
CA SER A 61 3.51 -5.06 -8.42
C SER A 61 3.01 -4.33 -9.68
N GLY A 62 1.93 -4.80 -10.30
CA GLY A 62 1.29 -4.13 -11.43
C GLY A 62 0.63 -2.81 -11.02
N LYS A 63 -0.02 -2.79 -9.86
CA LYS A 63 -0.61 -1.59 -9.25
C LYS A 63 0.48 -0.60 -8.84
N VAL A 64 1.52 -1.08 -8.15
CA VAL A 64 2.70 -0.26 -7.80
C VAL A 64 3.29 0.41 -9.03
N MET A 65 3.54 -0.37 -10.09
CA MET A 65 4.06 0.14 -11.35
C MET A 65 3.15 1.22 -11.93
N ARG A 66 1.86 0.90 -12.12
CA ARG A 66 0.87 1.80 -12.75
C ARG A 66 0.70 3.11 -11.98
N GLU A 67 0.59 3.06 -10.66
CA GLU A 67 0.35 4.25 -9.84
C GLU A 67 1.62 5.10 -9.69
N SER A 68 2.81 4.47 -9.71
CA SER A 68 4.08 5.19 -9.70
C SER A 68 4.32 5.99 -11.00
N LEU A 69 3.75 5.60 -12.14
CA LEU A 69 3.84 6.35 -13.40
C LEU A 69 3.28 7.77 -13.27
N GLY A 70 2.23 7.97 -12.45
CA GLY A 70 1.65 9.29 -12.19
C GLY A 70 2.62 10.25 -11.49
N TYR A 71 3.69 9.72 -10.89
CA TYR A 71 4.74 10.48 -10.23
C TYR A 71 6.05 10.53 -11.03
N HIS A 72 6.01 10.14 -12.31
CA HIS A 72 7.20 9.90 -13.13
C HIS A 72 8.16 8.89 -12.47
N GLY A 73 7.60 7.94 -11.71
CA GLY A 73 8.31 6.88 -11.01
C GLY A 73 8.47 5.62 -11.85
N ILE A 74 9.46 4.79 -11.51
CA ILE A 74 9.73 3.48 -12.13
C ILE A 74 9.78 3.51 -13.68
N THR A 75 10.32 4.58 -14.27
CA THR A 75 10.59 4.68 -15.71
C THR A 75 12.07 4.88 -15.94
N GLU A 76 12.71 4.01 -16.74
CA GLU A 76 14.14 4.11 -17.11
C GLU A 76 15.10 4.40 -15.93
N CYS A 77 14.91 3.71 -14.80
CA CYS A 77 15.67 3.92 -13.57
C CYS A 77 17.18 3.75 -13.79
N ARG A 78 17.99 4.77 -13.48
CA ARG A 78 19.45 4.67 -13.41
C ARG A 78 19.91 4.59 -11.96
N VAL A 79 21.03 3.93 -11.74
CA VAL A 79 21.61 3.81 -10.39
C VAL A 79 21.85 5.20 -9.80
N ASN A 80 21.47 5.37 -8.53
CA ASN A 80 21.46 6.62 -7.75
C ASN A 80 20.37 7.63 -8.12
N ASP A 81 19.48 7.33 -9.07
CA ASP A 81 18.31 8.17 -9.31
C ASP A 81 17.38 8.12 -8.09
N LYS A 82 16.82 9.29 -7.75
CA LYS A 82 15.74 9.41 -6.77
C LYS A 82 14.42 9.33 -7.50
N ILE A 83 13.70 8.24 -7.33
CA ILE A 83 12.39 8.01 -7.94
C ILE A 83 11.30 8.05 -6.87
N LYS A 84 10.08 8.39 -7.27
CA LYS A 84 8.90 8.28 -6.42
C LYS A 84 8.19 6.96 -6.71
N VAL A 85 7.84 6.22 -5.67
CA VAL A 85 7.20 4.92 -5.77
C VAL A 85 5.98 4.90 -4.86
N VAL A 86 4.87 4.38 -5.36
CA VAL A 86 3.64 4.19 -4.59
C VAL A 86 3.70 2.83 -3.87
N THR A 87 3.35 2.81 -2.58
CA THR A 87 3.26 1.59 -1.77
C THR A 87 2.25 1.81 -0.62
N THR A 88 2.16 0.88 0.33
CA THR A 88 1.38 1.09 1.57
C THR A 88 2.26 1.57 2.72
N LEU A 89 1.67 2.27 3.71
CA LEU A 89 2.40 2.75 4.88
C LEU A 89 3.16 1.61 5.58
N LYS A 90 2.49 0.47 5.81
CA LYS A 90 3.09 -0.74 6.39
C LYS A 90 4.32 -1.20 5.61
N ARG A 91 4.21 -1.27 4.28
CA ARG A 91 5.32 -1.75 3.45
C ARG A 91 6.51 -0.78 3.47
N TYR A 92 6.23 0.53 3.49
CA TYR A 92 7.27 1.54 3.72
C TYR A 92 8.00 1.31 5.05
N GLU A 93 7.27 1.08 6.14
CA GLU A 93 7.86 0.84 7.46
C GLU A 93 8.72 -0.43 7.46
N GLU A 94 8.24 -1.53 6.86
CA GLU A 94 9.02 -2.76 6.70
C GLU A 94 10.32 -2.54 5.92
N LEU A 95 10.27 -1.79 4.82
CA LEU A 95 11.46 -1.47 4.01
C LEU A 95 12.46 -0.61 4.79
N LYS A 96 11.95 0.36 5.56
CA LYS A 96 12.78 1.19 6.43
C LYS A 96 13.45 0.36 7.52
N ASP A 97 12.73 -0.57 8.13
CA ASP A 97 13.24 -1.41 9.23
C ASP A 97 14.34 -2.39 8.77
N ILE A 98 14.30 -2.85 7.52
CA ILE A 98 15.38 -3.65 6.93
C ILE A 98 16.55 -2.81 6.40
N GLY A 99 16.50 -1.48 6.56
CA GLY A 99 17.58 -0.56 6.19
C GLY A 99 17.59 -0.13 4.72
N GLU A 100 16.48 -0.25 3.99
CA GLU A 100 16.39 0.29 2.63
C GLU A 100 16.44 1.83 2.63
N ASN A 101 17.04 2.41 1.59
CA ASN A 101 17.10 3.87 1.40
C ASN A 101 15.77 4.41 0.85
N VAL A 102 14.77 4.46 1.72
CA VAL A 102 13.43 4.98 1.43
C VAL A 102 13.09 6.17 2.32
N THR A 103 12.35 7.14 1.78
CA THR A 103 11.87 8.32 2.54
C THR A 103 10.41 8.59 2.21
N LEU A 104 9.58 8.81 3.22
CA LEU A 104 8.17 9.18 3.00
C LEU A 104 8.07 10.59 2.40
N VAL A 105 7.30 10.76 1.33
CA VAL A 105 7.16 12.03 0.60
C VAL A 105 5.76 12.60 0.72
N ALA A 106 4.74 11.74 0.65
CA ALA A 106 3.34 12.12 0.78
C ALA A 106 2.53 10.97 1.38
N GLU A 107 1.52 11.36 2.17
CA GLU A 107 0.46 10.50 2.72
C GLU A 107 -0.85 10.71 1.97
#